data_AF-A0A964JD20-F1
#
_entry.id   AF-A0A964JD20-F1
#
_cell.length_a   1.000
_cell.length_b   1.000
_cell.length_c   1.000
_cell.angle_alpha   90.00
_cell.angle_beta   90.00
_cell.angle_gamma   90.00
#
_symmetry.space_group_name_H-M   'P 1'
#
loop_
_entity.id
_entity.type
_entity.pdbx_description
1 polymer ?
#
loop_
_entity_poly.entity_id
_entity_poly.type
_entity_poly.pdbx_seq_one_letter_code
_entity_poly.pdbx_strand_id
1 'polypeptide(L)'
;MRWPPAGRYRHGGLVGGAELDPVRVKALAVGPVAAAFSKQNVFVVRNEAVARAHRKSAVFTELIGAVIDYLAKLSAPWFVFIDCDPETVPLYERLGFRCHAPHFLYPRGGVDVPTYLVVHDLNYLASIRSRVLPVLLQRGQAHVPAAARFFREMVEGPVEADIPATDAPIDPHGTMDTAPPLREMPLFKGVGNPDIETFLDDAARVEFHAGDQIIDAPARGIAVYLPRAGFVHVVKTSPMGRKTIVTTLGPGDLLGEMSMLLGEGRTADVVALSNGEMIRIRPQQFLAAKGVDAAVLARINLNLAAILARRLKATTNLVA
;
A
#
# COMPACT_ATOMS: atom_id res chain seq x y z
N MET A 1 -11.13 21.35 -17.74
CA MET A 1 -9.68 21.05 -17.61
C MET A 1 -9.17 20.73 -19.02
N ARG A 2 -8.09 21.37 -19.51
CA ARG A 2 -7.48 21.00 -20.79
C ARG A 2 -6.29 20.08 -20.49
N TRP A 3 -6.49 18.79 -20.68
CA TRP A 3 -5.42 17.81 -20.52
C TRP A 3 -4.50 17.81 -21.76
N PRO A 4 -3.25 17.29 -21.65
CA PRO A 4 -2.41 17.04 -22.82
C PRO A 4 -3.12 16.10 -23.85
N PRO A 5 -2.63 15.93 -25.08
CA PRO A 5 -3.30 15.08 -26.08
C PRO A 5 -3.49 13.62 -25.62
N ALA A 6 -4.63 13.01 -25.94
CA ALA A 6 -4.96 11.62 -25.59
C ALA A 6 -3.89 10.63 -26.09
N GLY A 7 -3.63 9.56 -25.31
CA GLY A 7 -2.65 8.52 -25.63
C GLY A 7 -1.27 8.67 -24.97
N ARG A 8 -0.98 9.79 -24.30
CA ARG A 8 0.30 10.03 -23.60
C ARG A 8 0.27 9.75 -22.09
N TYR A 9 -0.92 9.58 -21.51
CA TYR A 9 -1.15 9.36 -20.07
C TYR A 9 -2.39 8.49 -19.82
N ARG A 10 -2.45 7.81 -18.68
CA ARG A 10 -3.68 7.20 -18.13
C ARG A 10 -4.20 8.07 -16.99
N HIS A 11 -5.50 8.35 -17.00
CA HIS A 11 -6.16 9.18 -15.99
C HIS A 11 -6.88 8.28 -14.96
N GLY A 12 -6.49 8.35 -13.69
CA GLY A 12 -7.42 8.11 -12.60
C GLY A 12 -7.89 9.47 -12.09
N GLY A 13 -9.20 9.66 -11.93
CA GLY A 13 -9.79 10.97 -11.59
C GLY A 13 -9.12 11.69 -10.43
N LEU A 14 -9.04 13.03 -10.49
CA LEU A 14 -8.84 13.89 -9.32
C LEU A 14 -10.21 14.09 -8.65
N VAL A 15 -10.36 13.64 -7.42
CA VAL A 15 -11.59 13.84 -6.64
C VAL A 15 -11.25 14.82 -5.51
N GLY A 16 -11.96 15.94 -5.43
CA GLY A 16 -11.74 16.96 -4.39
C GLY A 16 -13.02 17.27 -3.62
N GLY A 17 -12.90 17.77 -2.40
CA GLY A 17 -14.05 18.32 -1.66
C GLY A 17 -14.98 17.31 -1.00
N ALA A 18 -16.29 17.58 -1.08
CA ALA A 18 -17.37 16.87 -0.37
C ALA A 18 -17.67 15.46 -0.91
N GLU A 19 -17.05 15.06 -2.03
CA GLU A 19 -17.26 13.77 -2.70
C GLU A 19 -16.33 12.65 -2.20
N LEU A 20 -15.55 12.90 -1.14
CA LEU A 20 -14.68 11.88 -0.55
C LEU A 20 -15.51 10.87 0.25
N ASP A 21 -15.53 9.62 -0.23
CA ASP A 21 -16.13 8.46 0.46
C ASP A 21 -15.54 8.33 1.88
N PRO A 22 -16.38 8.14 2.94
CA PRO A 22 -15.93 7.91 4.32
C PRO A 22 -14.82 6.87 4.48
N VAL A 23 -14.85 5.81 3.68
CA VAL A 23 -13.84 4.75 3.67
C VAL A 23 -12.46 5.32 3.29
N ARG A 24 -12.41 6.28 2.36
CA ARG A 24 -11.19 6.98 1.91
C ARG A 24 -10.75 8.10 2.84
N VAL A 25 -11.68 8.76 3.52
CA VAL A 25 -11.35 9.76 4.55
C VAL A 25 -10.60 9.10 5.71
N LYS A 26 -11.05 7.92 6.14
CA LYS A 26 -10.38 7.12 7.17
C LYS A 26 -9.04 6.58 6.67
N ALA A 27 -8.99 6.15 5.41
CA ALA A 27 -7.82 5.58 4.73
C ALA A 27 -6.55 6.40 4.79
N LEU A 28 -6.68 7.62 4.29
CA LEU A 28 -5.60 8.51 3.97
C LEU A 28 -5.34 9.43 5.17
N ALA A 29 -5.91 9.09 6.34
CA ALA A 29 -5.95 9.92 7.54
C ALA A 29 -6.32 11.38 7.22
N VAL A 30 -7.31 11.58 6.36
CA VAL A 30 -7.71 12.90 5.86
C VAL A 30 -8.46 13.70 6.93
N GLY A 31 -9.06 13.01 7.90
CA GLY A 31 -9.93 13.58 8.94
C GLY A 31 -9.34 14.81 9.64
N PRO A 32 -8.12 14.76 10.20
CA PRO A 32 -7.49 15.91 10.85
C PRO A 32 -7.29 17.11 9.90
N VAL A 33 -6.86 16.88 8.66
CA VAL A 33 -6.71 17.95 7.66
C VAL A 33 -8.06 18.56 7.29
N ALA A 34 -9.09 17.74 7.09
CA ALA A 34 -10.44 18.19 6.77
C ALA A 34 -11.18 18.86 7.96
N ALA A 35 -10.67 18.69 9.19
CA ALA A 35 -11.16 19.37 10.38
C ALA A 35 -10.48 20.74 10.58
N ALA A 36 -9.17 20.82 10.30
CA ALA A 36 -8.40 22.06 10.45
C ALA A 36 -8.50 22.98 9.22
N PHE A 37 -8.75 22.42 8.04
CA PHE A 37 -8.94 23.13 6.78
C PHE A 37 -10.27 22.73 6.15
N SER A 38 -10.82 23.59 5.29
CA SER A 38 -12.04 23.25 4.55
C SER A 38 -11.83 22.01 3.69
N LYS A 39 -12.87 21.17 3.54
CA LYS A 39 -12.83 20.00 2.63
C LYS A 39 -12.44 20.38 1.21
N GLN A 40 -12.69 21.62 0.79
CA GLN A 40 -12.32 22.14 -0.54
C GLN A 40 -10.80 22.27 -0.74
N ASN A 41 -10.01 22.20 0.33
CA ASN A 41 -8.54 22.24 0.33
C ASN A 41 -7.92 20.84 0.14
N VAL A 42 -8.73 19.78 0.16
CA VAL A 42 -8.28 18.39 0.16
C VAL A 42 -8.60 17.72 -1.18
N PHE A 43 -7.59 17.06 -1.74
CA PHE A 43 -7.64 16.41 -3.03
C PHE A 43 -7.09 15.00 -2.94
N VAL A 44 -7.75 14.04 -3.59
CA VAL A 44 -7.25 12.67 -3.76
C VAL A 44 -7.01 12.42 -5.24
N VAL A 45 -5.77 12.11 -5.59
CA VAL A 45 -5.35 11.76 -6.95
C VAL A 45 -5.38 10.23 -7.08
N ARG A 46 -5.99 9.73 -8.15
CA ARG A 46 -5.86 8.32 -8.53
C ARG A 46 -4.86 8.19 -9.67
N ASN A 47 -3.80 7.42 -9.44
CA ASN A 47 -3.00 6.72 -10.46
C ASN A 47 -2.76 7.54 -11.75
N GLU A 48 -2.03 8.65 -11.63
CA GLU A 48 -1.57 9.41 -12.78
C GLU A 48 -0.27 8.79 -13.33
N ALA A 49 -0.37 8.14 -14.49
CA ALA A 49 0.78 7.48 -15.10
C ALA A 49 1.06 8.07 -16.48
N VAL A 50 2.28 8.59 -16.65
CA VAL A 50 2.84 8.91 -17.97
C VAL A 50 3.18 7.60 -18.67
N ALA A 51 2.69 7.43 -19.90
CA ALA A 51 2.95 6.24 -20.69
C ALA A 51 4.46 6.01 -20.87
N ARG A 52 4.91 4.75 -20.87
CA ARG A 52 6.33 4.37 -20.85
C ARG A 52 7.16 5.10 -21.93
N ALA A 53 6.60 5.21 -23.14
CA ALA A 53 7.22 5.89 -24.28
C ALA A 53 7.50 7.39 -24.06
N HIS A 54 6.80 8.02 -23.10
CA HIS A 54 6.83 9.46 -22.85
C HIS A 54 7.49 9.83 -21.51
N ARG A 55 7.97 8.87 -20.71
CA ARG A 55 8.54 9.13 -19.37
C ARG A 55 9.80 10.00 -19.37
N LYS A 56 10.52 10.09 -20.49
CA LYS A 56 11.69 10.97 -20.68
C LYS A 56 11.36 12.30 -21.38
N SER A 57 10.08 12.61 -21.59
CA SER A 57 9.62 13.83 -22.26
C SER A 57 9.04 14.86 -21.27
N ALA A 58 8.68 16.04 -21.77
CA ALA A 58 8.06 17.11 -20.98
C ALA A 58 6.64 16.77 -20.47
N VAL A 59 6.04 15.65 -20.91
CA VAL A 59 4.66 15.26 -20.61
C VAL A 59 4.36 15.22 -19.11
N PHE A 60 5.31 14.78 -18.27
CA PHE A 60 5.13 14.80 -16.82
C PHE A 60 4.97 16.23 -16.28
N THR A 61 5.81 17.16 -16.75
CA THR A 61 5.77 18.56 -16.32
C THR A 61 4.52 19.27 -16.84
N GLU A 62 4.08 18.95 -18.06
CA GLU A 62 2.79 19.42 -18.61
C GLU A 62 1.61 18.94 -17.77
N LEU A 63 1.63 17.67 -17.36
CA LEU A 63 0.60 17.05 -16.52
C LEU A 63 0.50 17.74 -15.15
N ILE A 64 1.62 17.84 -14.43
CA ILE A 64 1.68 18.54 -13.14
C ILE A 64 1.25 20.00 -13.29
N GLY A 65 1.65 20.65 -14.38
CA GLY A 65 1.23 22.01 -14.69
C GLY A 65 -0.29 22.15 -14.81
N ALA A 66 -0.94 21.26 -15.55
CA ALA A 66 -2.39 21.25 -15.72
C ALA A 66 -3.13 21.00 -14.40
N VAL A 67 -2.59 20.16 -13.52
CA VAL A 67 -3.13 19.92 -12.17
C VAL A 67 -3.03 21.20 -11.34
N ILE A 68 -1.86 21.87 -11.32
CA ILE A 68 -1.69 23.13 -10.59
C ILE A 68 -2.60 24.22 -11.13
N ASP A 69 -2.77 24.34 -12.46
CA ASP A 69 -3.65 25.33 -13.08
C ASP A 69 -5.13 25.10 -12.72
N TYR A 70 -5.51 23.85 -12.44
CA TYR A 70 -6.83 23.52 -11.91
C TYR A 70 -6.93 23.91 -10.43
N LEU A 71 -5.96 23.51 -9.60
CA LEU A 71 -5.95 23.80 -8.17
C LEU A 71 -5.88 25.31 -7.89
N ALA A 72 -5.20 26.09 -8.74
CA ALA A 72 -5.10 27.56 -8.67
C ALA A 72 -6.46 28.28 -8.69
N LYS A 73 -7.52 27.61 -9.14
CA LYS A 73 -8.89 28.13 -9.14
C LYS A 73 -9.61 27.92 -7.81
N LEU A 74 -8.98 27.19 -6.88
CA LEU A 74 -9.50 26.78 -5.59
C LEU A 74 -8.69 27.44 -4.47
N SER A 75 -9.31 27.54 -3.29
CA SER A 75 -8.67 28.16 -2.14
C SER A 75 -7.46 27.36 -1.66
N ALA A 76 -6.30 28.03 -1.57
CA ALA A 76 -5.11 27.50 -0.91
C ALA A 76 -5.31 27.45 0.63
N PRO A 77 -4.55 26.62 1.37
CA PRO A 77 -3.51 25.69 0.90
C PRO A 77 -4.10 24.37 0.35
N TRP A 78 -3.43 23.74 -0.61
CA TRP A 78 -3.86 22.44 -1.16
C TRP A 78 -3.11 21.26 -0.54
N PHE A 79 -3.88 20.25 -0.16
CA PHE A 79 -3.41 18.97 0.35
C PHE A 79 -3.77 17.88 -0.66
N VAL A 80 -2.76 17.24 -1.23
CA VAL A 80 -2.93 16.24 -2.28
C VAL A 80 -2.54 14.88 -1.74
N PHE A 81 -3.51 13.99 -1.56
CA PHE A 81 -3.33 12.61 -1.13
C PHE A 81 -3.29 11.68 -2.34
N ILE A 82 -2.52 10.61 -2.23
CA ILE A 82 -2.42 9.57 -3.26
C ILE A 82 -2.46 8.17 -2.63
N ASP A 83 -3.20 7.28 -3.29
CA ASP A 83 -3.08 5.84 -3.08
C ASP A 83 -1.83 5.39 -3.86
N CYS A 84 -0.72 5.05 -3.18
CA CYS A 84 0.51 4.63 -3.86
C CYS A 84 0.97 3.22 -3.47
N ASP A 85 1.31 2.42 -4.49
CA ASP A 85 2.00 1.15 -4.31
C ASP A 85 3.39 1.39 -3.66
N PRO A 86 3.92 0.49 -2.81
CA PRO A 86 5.17 0.70 -2.07
C PRO A 86 6.37 0.91 -3.00
N GLU A 87 6.39 0.21 -4.14
CA GLU A 87 7.38 0.34 -5.20
C GLU A 87 7.48 1.77 -5.77
N THR A 88 6.38 2.52 -5.68
CA THR A 88 6.29 3.89 -6.22
C THR A 88 6.54 4.96 -5.17
N VAL A 89 6.69 4.60 -3.89
CA VAL A 89 6.96 5.55 -2.81
C VAL A 89 8.23 6.37 -3.08
N PRO A 90 9.39 5.78 -3.44
CA PRO A 90 10.60 6.56 -3.71
C PRO A 90 10.44 7.56 -4.87
N LEU A 91 9.54 7.27 -5.82
CA LEU A 91 9.20 8.20 -6.88
C LEU A 91 8.39 9.39 -6.34
N TYR A 92 7.36 9.12 -5.54
CA TYR A 92 6.50 10.16 -4.97
C TYR A 92 7.23 11.03 -3.94
N GLU A 93 8.15 10.47 -3.15
CA GLU A 93 9.01 11.25 -2.24
C GLU A 93 9.89 12.25 -3.00
N ARG A 94 10.44 11.88 -4.15
CA ARG A 94 11.20 12.81 -5.02
C ARG A 94 10.33 13.93 -5.59
N LEU A 95 9.01 13.74 -5.68
CA LEU A 95 8.06 14.79 -6.06
C LEU A 95 7.66 15.66 -4.87
N GLY A 96 7.90 15.20 -3.64
CA GLY A 96 7.61 15.91 -2.40
C GLY A 96 6.41 15.41 -1.64
N PHE A 97 5.92 14.23 -1.97
CA PHE A 97 5.00 13.55 -1.08
C PHE A 97 5.73 13.00 0.15
N ARG A 98 4.98 12.82 1.24
CA ARG A 98 5.47 12.29 2.51
C ARG A 98 4.54 11.21 3.02
N CYS A 99 5.12 10.24 3.73
CA CYS A 99 4.41 9.25 4.54
C CYS A 99 4.24 9.81 5.96
N HIS A 100 3.09 9.58 6.60
CA HIS A 100 2.76 10.21 7.89
C HIS A 100 2.37 9.23 9.00
N ALA A 101 1.94 8.02 8.68
CA ALA A 101 1.70 6.98 9.69
C ALA A 101 2.79 5.90 9.58
N PRO A 102 3.17 5.22 10.69
CA PRO A 102 3.80 3.91 10.58
C PRO A 102 2.89 3.00 9.73
N HIS A 103 3.50 2.09 8.96
CA HIS A 103 2.92 1.32 7.85
C HIS A 103 1.43 0.95 8.00
N PHE A 104 0.54 1.89 7.67
CA PHE A 104 -0.89 1.63 7.66
C PHE A 104 -1.21 0.84 6.40
N LEU A 105 -1.63 -0.42 6.52
CA LEU A 105 -2.06 -1.19 5.35
C LEU A 105 -3.56 -1.04 5.13
N TYR A 106 -3.92 -0.78 3.87
CA TYR A 106 -5.24 -0.30 3.52
C TYR A 106 -6.21 -1.44 3.07
N PRO A 107 -7.53 -1.33 3.32
CA PRO A 107 -8.65 -2.26 3.02
C PRO A 107 -8.98 -2.43 1.52
N ARG A 108 -8.01 -2.34 0.63
CA ARG A 108 -8.15 -2.86 -0.74
C ARG A 108 -6.99 -3.78 -1.08
N GLY A 109 -6.62 -4.64 -0.13
CA GLY A 109 -5.82 -5.86 -0.31
C GLY A 109 -4.53 -5.65 -1.09
N GLY A 110 -3.82 -4.60 -0.70
CA GLY A 110 -2.50 -4.17 -1.15
C GLY A 110 -1.92 -3.27 -0.06
N VAL A 111 -0.60 -3.32 0.15
CA VAL A 111 0.09 -2.32 0.98
C VAL A 111 0.04 -1.02 0.19
N ASP A 112 -0.79 -0.08 0.59
CA ASP A 112 -0.79 1.28 0.03
C ASP A 112 -0.29 2.21 1.13
N VAL A 113 0.78 2.95 0.86
CA VAL A 113 1.37 3.84 1.86
C VAL A 113 0.61 5.16 1.85
N PRO A 114 -0.07 5.59 2.94
CA PRO A 114 -0.81 6.85 2.96
C PRO A 114 0.17 8.01 2.76
N THR A 115 0.13 8.55 1.54
CA THR A 115 1.14 9.45 1.01
C THR A 115 0.46 10.74 0.55
N TYR A 116 0.98 11.89 0.95
CA TYR A 116 0.38 13.17 0.58
C TYR A 116 1.44 14.26 0.40
N LEU A 117 1.06 15.29 -0.35
CA LEU A 117 1.85 16.46 -0.67
C LEU A 117 1.14 17.70 -0.11
N VAL A 118 1.84 18.44 0.74
CA VAL A 118 1.45 19.81 1.11
C VAL A 118 2.02 20.75 0.05
N VAL A 119 1.20 21.14 -0.92
CA VAL A 119 1.68 21.83 -2.13
C VAL A 119 2.39 23.15 -1.81
N HIS A 120 1.95 23.84 -0.74
CA HIS A 120 2.50 25.13 -0.32
C HIS A 120 3.64 25.04 0.69
N ASP A 121 4.18 23.84 1.00
CA ASP A 121 5.42 23.71 1.78
C ASP A 121 6.66 23.82 0.88
N LEU A 122 6.82 25.00 0.24
CA LEU A 122 7.90 25.25 -0.72
C LEU A 122 9.30 25.09 -0.13
N ASN A 123 9.47 25.35 1.17
CA ASN A 123 10.75 25.15 1.87
C ASN A 123 11.17 23.68 1.87
N TYR A 124 10.23 22.78 2.18
CA TYR A 124 10.50 21.35 2.06
C TYR A 124 10.76 20.94 0.61
N LEU A 125 9.92 21.38 -0.33
CA LEU A 125 10.11 21.03 -1.75
C LEU A 125 11.49 21.48 -2.28
N ALA A 126 12.00 22.61 -1.78
CA ALA A 126 13.35 23.08 -2.06
C ALA A 126 14.42 22.16 -1.45
N SER A 127 14.24 21.75 -0.19
CA SER A 127 15.20 20.88 0.52
C SER A 127 15.44 19.53 -0.17
N ILE A 128 14.41 18.96 -0.79
CA ILE A 128 14.49 17.70 -1.54
C ILE A 128 14.73 17.88 -3.04
N ARG A 129 14.90 19.13 -3.50
CA ARG A 129 15.04 19.49 -4.92
C ARG A 129 13.92 18.93 -5.80
N SER A 130 12.68 19.02 -5.33
CA SER A 130 11.51 18.49 -6.04
C SER A 130 11.35 19.12 -7.42
N ARG A 131 11.02 18.28 -8.41
CA ARG A 131 10.68 18.74 -9.77
C ARG A 131 9.35 19.49 -9.86
N VAL A 132 8.53 19.45 -8.81
CA VAL A 132 7.27 20.18 -8.72
C VAL A 132 7.52 21.65 -8.37
N LEU A 133 8.59 21.96 -7.61
CA LEU A 133 8.87 23.32 -7.14
C LEU A 133 9.01 24.35 -8.28
N PRO A 134 9.80 24.13 -9.35
CA PRO A 134 9.90 25.10 -10.44
C PRO A 134 8.54 25.38 -11.11
N VAL A 135 7.69 24.36 -11.20
CA VAL A 135 6.35 24.46 -11.82
C VAL A 135 5.41 25.31 -10.97
N LEU A 136 5.51 25.20 -9.64
CA LEU A 136 4.76 26.02 -8.68
C LEU A 136 5.21 27.49 -8.71
N LEU A 137 6.53 27.73 -8.69
CA LEU A 137 7.10 29.08 -8.72
C LEU A 137 6.75 29.82 -10.02
N GLN A 138 6.83 29.12 -11.17
CA GLN A 138 6.42 29.68 -12.47
C GLN A 138 4.93 30.08 -12.52
N ARG A 139 4.09 29.47 -11.69
CA ARG A 139 2.65 29.75 -11.57
C ARG A 139 2.31 30.66 -10.40
N GLY A 140 3.30 31.36 -9.86
CA GLY A 140 3.12 32.35 -8.79
C GLY A 140 2.64 31.77 -7.46
N GLN A 141 2.82 30.47 -7.23
CA GLN A 141 2.41 29.86 -5.96
C GLN A 141 3.40 30.23 -4.85
N ALA A 142 2.86 30.58 -3.69
CA ALA A 142 3.63 31.04 -2.54
C ALA A 142 3.63 30.00 -1.39
N HIS A 143 4.64 30.09 -0.53
CA HIS A 143 4.73 29.29 0.69
C HIS A 143 3.62 29.68 1.68
N VAL A 144 2.98 28.68 2.30
CA VAL A 144 1.96 28.89 3.35
C VAL A 144 2.47 28.28 4.66
N PRO A 145 3.04 29.10 5.57
CA PRO A 145 3.66 28.61 6.81
C PRO A 145 2.71 27.84 7.73
N ALA A 146 1.44 28.23 7.79
CA ALA A 146 0.43 27.56 8.61
C ALA A 146 0.17 26.12 8.15
N ALA A 147 0.10 25.89 6.83
CA ALA A 147 -0.07 24.56 6.26
C ALA A 147 1.15 23.67 6.54
N ALA A 148 2.34 24.22 6.37
CA ALA A 148 3.60 23.52 6.64
C ALA A 148 3.77 23.17 8.13
N ARG A 149 3.30 24.04 9.03
CA ARG A 149 3.36 23.84 10.49
C ARG A 149 2.33 22.82 10.97
N PHE A 150 1.05 23.02 10.63
CA PHE A 150 -0.03 22.08 10.97
C PHE A 150 0.36 20.66 10.61
N PHE A 151 0.97 20.51 9.44
CA PHE A 151 1.42 19.22 8.97
C PHE A 151 2.50 18.58 9.87
N ARG A 152 3.52 19.33 10.33
CA ARG A 152 4.54 18.80 11.24
C ARG A 152 3.94 18.37 12.58
N GLU A 153 2.92 19.07 13.05
CA GLU A 153 2.26 18.84 14.35
C GLU A 153 1.26 17.67 14.30
N MET A 154 0.80 17.27 13.12
CA MET A 154 -0.13 16.15 12.94
C MET A 154 0.55 14.77 13.16
N VAL A 155 1.89 14.68 13.06
CA VAL A 155 2.70 13.45 12.84
C VAL A 155 3.01 12.58 14.06
N GLU A 156 2.56 12.89 15.28
CA GLU A 156 3.08 12.20 16.48
C GLU A 156 2.13 11.20 17.18
N GLY A 157 1.18 10.56 16.48
CA GLY A 157 0.29 9.58 17.12
C GLY A 157 0.19 8.23 16.40
N PRO A 158 0.62 7.10 16.99
CA PRO A 158 0.26 5.78 16.45
C PRO A 158 -1.27 5.61 16.50
N VAL A 159 -1.85 5.11 15.41
CA VAL A 159 -3.25 4.69 15.40
C VAL A 159 -3.31 3.35 16.13
N GLU A 160 -3.71 3.36 17.40
CA GLU A 160 -3.97 2.12 18.15
C GLU A 160 -5.12 1.36 17.48
N ALA A 161 -4.79 0.26 16.82
CA ALA A 161 -5.79 -0.74 16.46
C ALA A 161 -6.21 -1.45 17.75
N ASP A 162 -7.48 -1.30 18.14
CA ASP A 162 -8.07 -1.98 19.28
C ASP A 162 -8.14 -3.49 18.96
N ILE A 163 -7.07 -4.20 19.31
CA ILE A 163 -6.90 -5.65 19.19
C ILE A 163 -7.00 -6.21 20.60
N PRO A 164 -7.89 -7.19 20.86
CA PRO A 164 -7.91 -7.85 22.17
C PRO A 164 -6.53 -8.46 22.46
N ALA A 165 -5.96 -8.08 23.60
CA ALA A 165 -4.71 -8.65 24.08
C ALA A 165 -4.81 -10.18 24.10
N THR A 166 -3.79 -10.84 23.56
CA THR A 166 -3.67 -12.30 23.61
C THR A 166 -2.64 -12.64 24.69
N ASP A 167 -2.95 -13.62 25.55
CA ASP A 167 -2.07 -14.13 26.61
C ASP A 167 -0.85 -14.93 26.08
N ALA A 168 -0.55 -14.84 24.77
CA ALA A 168 0.62 -15.46 24.18
C ALA A 168 1.85 -14.60 24.51
N PRO A 169 2.96 -15.18 24.99
CA PRO A 169 4.17 -14.42 25.29
C PRO A 169 4.62 -13.60 24.08
N ILE A 170 4.51 -12.27 24.20
CA ILE A 170 5.12 -11.32 23.28
C ILE A 170 6.60 -11.32 23.64
N ASP A 171 7.48 -11.68 22.70
CA ASP A 171 8.91 -11.41 22.83
C ASP A 171 9.20 -10.03 22.21
N PRO A 172 9.31 -8.96 23.04
CA PRO A 172 9.59 -7.61 22.55
C PRO A 172 11.04 -7.44 22.04
N HIS A 173 11.85 -8.49 22.09
CA HIS A 173 13.26 -8.47 21.69
C HIS A 173 13.60 -9.43 20.53
N GLY A 174 12.60 -9.87 19.75
CA GLY A 174 12.82 -10.61 18.52
C GLY A 174 13.75 -9.83 17.58
N THR A 175 15.04 -10.14 17.64
CA THR A 175 16.07 -9.69 16.72
C THR A 175 15.57 -10.01 15.31
N MET A 176 15.91 -9.20 14.29
CA MET A 176 15.70 -9.55 12.89
C MET A 176 16.46 -10.86 12.59
N ASP A 177 15.89 -11.99 12.98
CA ASP A 177 16.36 -13.30 12.63
C ASP A 177 16.32 -13.35 11.11
N THR A 178 17.46 -13.61 10.50
CA THR A 178 17.65 -13.46 9.06
C THR A 178 16.53 -14.19 8.33
N ALA A 179 15.69 -13.44 7.60
CA ALA A 179 14.57 -13.98 6.85
C ALA A 179 15.04 -15.23 6.06
N PRO A 180 14.32 -16.37 6.15
CA PRO A 180 14.79 -17.60 5.55
C PRO A 180 15.03 -17.37 4.05
N PRO A 181 16.05 -18.05 3.47
CA PRO A 181 16.29 -18.02 2.05
C PRO A 181 15.01 -18.36 1.28
N LEU A 182 14.71 -17.63 0.21
CA LEU A 182 13.45 -17.81 -0.53
C LEU A 182 13.27 -19.24 -1.02
N ARG A 183 14.36 -19.90 -1.47
CA ARG A 183 14.37 -21.31 -1.89
C ARG A 183 13.92 -22.31 -0.83
N GLU A 184 14.01 -21.95 0.45
CA GLU A 184 13.60 -22.78 1.59
C GLU A 184 12.13 -22.57 1.95
N MET A 185 11.51 -21.51 1.44
CA MET A 185 10.10 -21.25 1.66
C MET A 185 9.24 -22.29 0.96
N PRO A 186 8.12 -22.74 1.56
CA PRO A 186 7.27 -23.79 1.00
C PRO A 186 6.82 -23.53 -0.44
N LEU A 187 6.54 -22.27 -0.80
CA LEU A 187 6.11 -21.88 -2.14
C LEU A 187 7.18 -22.17 -3.21
N PHE A 188 8.46 -22.02 -2.86
CA PHE A 188 9.58 -22.12 -3.80
C PHE A 188 10.41 -23.40 -3.65
N LYS A 189 9.91 -24.37 -2.87
CA LYS A 189 10.59 -25.65 -2.69
C LYS A 189 10.89 -26.32 -4.03
N GLY A 190 12.17 -26.56 -4.30
CA GLY A 190 12.64 -27.19 -5.53
C GLY A 190 12.68 -26.26 -6.76
N VAL A 191 12.65 -24.95 -6.56
CA VAL A 191 12.82 -23.93 -7.61
C VAL A 191 14.21 -23.28 -7.47
N GLY A 192 14.90 -23.04 -8.59
CA GLY A 192 16.20 -22.39 -8.60
C GLY A 192 16.12 -20.90 -8.29
N ASN A 193 17.16 -20.33 -7.66
CA ASN A 193 17.20 -18.90 -7.35
C ASN A 193 16.94 -17.98 -8.56
N PRO A 194 17.51 -18.23 -9.76
CA PRO A 194 17.23 -17.37 -10.92
C PRO A 194 15.75 -17.35 -11.32
N ASP A 195 15.06 -18.48 -11.17
CA ASP A 195 13.64 -18.56 -11.50
C ASP A 195 12.76 -17.95 -10.41
N ILE A 196 13.17 -18.04 -9.14
CA ILE A 196 12.51 -17.33 -8.03
C ILE A 196 12.64 -15.82 -8.25
N GLU A 197 13.82 -15.32 -8.60
CA GLU A 197 14.06 -13.91 -8.91
C GLU A 197 13.19 -13.47 -10.09
N THR A 198 13.14 -14.26 -11.16
CA THR A 198 12.29 -13.97 -12.33
C THR A 198 10.80 -13.96 -11.95
N PHE A 199 10.35 -14.91 -11.12
CA PHE A 199 8.97 -14.94 -10.64
C PHE A 199 8.63 -13.72 -9.78
N LEU A 200 9.61 -13.20 -9.04
CA LEU A 200 9.46 -12.08 -8.11
C LEU A 200 9.88 -10.72 -8.67
N ASP A 201 10.21 -10.60 -9.96
CA ASP A 201 10.79 -9.38 -10.57
C ASP A 201 9.93 -8.11 -10.33
N ASP A 202 8.60 -8.26 -10.37
CA ASP A 202 7.63 -7.18 -10.12
C ASP A 202 7.01 -7.24 -8.70
N ALA A 203 7.56 -8.05 -7.79
CA ALA A 203 7.04 -8.18 -6.43
C ALA A 203 7.62 -7.11 -5.49
N ALA A 204 6.82 -6.65 -4.54
CA ALA A 204 7.24 -5.62 -3.59
C ALA A 204 7.63 -6.22 -2.24
N ARG A 205 8.75 -5.76 -1.66
CA ARG A 205 9.03 -5.97 -0.23
C ARG A 205 8.23 -4.96 0.59
N VAL A 206 7.66 -5.44 1.69
CA VAL A 206 6.78 -4.68 2.57
C VAL A 206 7.25 -4.93 3.99
N GLU A 207 7.53 -3.87 4.74
CA GLU A 207 7.77 -3.93 6.17
C GLU A 207 6.46 -3.65 6.92
N PHE A 208 6.32 -4.22 8.12
CA PHE A 208 5.18 -4.02 9.00
C PHE A 208 5.61 -4.04 10.47
N HIS A 209 4.83 -3.36 11.31
CA HIS A 209 5.00 -3.28 12.75
C HIS A 209 3.88 -4.00 13.49
N ALA A 210 4.15 -4.42 14.73
CA ALA A 210 3.12 -4.99 15.59
C ALA A 210 1.92 -4.04 15.72
N GLY A 211 0.71 -4.58 15.54
CA GLY A 211 -0.55 -3.83 15.55
C GLY A 211 -1.03 -3.37 14.18
N ASP A 212 -0.18 -3.39 13.15
CA ASP A 212 -0.57 -2.93 11.81
C ASP A 212 -1.68 -3.80 11.19
N GLN A 213 -2.73 -3.16 10.67
CA GLN A 213 -3.81 -3.84 9.97
C GLN A 213 -3.38 -4.16 8.53
N ILE A 214 -2.87 -5.36 8.24
CA ILE A 214 -2.35 -5.82 6.93
C ILE A 214 -3.46 -5.99 5.88
N ILE A 215 -4.59 -6.55 6.26
CA ILE A 215 -5.75 -6.79 5.38
C ILE A 215 -7.01 -6.44 6.17
N ASP A 216 -7.93 -5.69 5.59
CA ASP A 216 -9.24 -5.42 6.19
C ASP A 216 -10.34 -5.99 5.27
N ALA A 217 -11.10 -6.96 5.76
CA ALA A 217 -12.18 -7.60 5.03
C ALA A 217 -13.46 -6.76 5.10
N PRO A 218 -14.23 -6.59 4.00
CA PRO A 218 -14.20 -7.40 2.78
C PRO A 218 -13.48 -6.71 1.60
N ALA A 219 -12.28 -6.15 1.82
CA ALA A 219 -11.46 -5.54 0.77
C ALA A 219 -11.53 -6.28 -0.57
N ARG A 220 -11.76 -5.54 -1.66
CA ARG A 220 -11.71 -6.09 -3.03
C ARG A 220 -10.30 -6.20 -3.61
N GLY A 221 -9.30 -5.97 -2.78
CA GLY A 221 -7.92 -6.06 -3.21
C GLY A 221 -7.45 -7.46 -3.44
N ILE A 222 -6.83 -7.68 -4.57
CA ILE A 222 -6.33 -8.98 -4.97
C ILE A 222 -4.81 -8.85 -5.02
N ALA A 223 -4.13 -9.36 -4.00
CA ALA A 223 -2.67 -9.49 -3.91
C ALA A 223 -2.36 -10.61 -2.91
N VAL A 224 -1.33 -11.39 -3.21
CA VAL A 224 -0.84 -12.43 -2.32
C VAL A 224 0.32 -11.88 -1.52
N TYR A 225 0.36 -12.21 -0.23
CA TYR A 225 1.51 -11.87 0.61
C TYR A 225 2.19 -13.13 1.12
N LEU A 226 3.51 -13.10 1.10
CA LEU A 226 4.39 -14.12 1.63
C LEU A 226 5.21 -13.51 2.76
N PRO A 227 4.82 -13.68 4.04
CA PRO A 227 5.62 -13.25 5.16
C PRO A 227 7.00 -13.91 5.11
N ARG A 228 8.05 -13.12 5.32
CA ARG A 228 9.43 -13.59 5.44
C ARG A 228 9.97 -13.44 6.85
N ALA A 229 9.50 -12.46 7.61
CA ALA A 229 9.82 -12.28 9.01
C ALA A 229 8.57 -11.77 9.74
N GLY A 230 8.49 -12.07 11.04
CA GLY A 230 7.36 -11.69 11.88
C GLY A 230 6.10 -12.54 11.68
N PHE A 231 5.11 -12.27 12.53
CA PHE A 231 3.87 -13.04 12.61
C PHE A 231 2.64 -12.14 12.48
N VAL A 232 1.54 -12.72 11.99
CA VAL A 232 0.28 -12.02 11.75
C VAL A 232 -0.89 -12.90 12.20
N HIS A 233 -1.94 -12.28 12.75
CA HIS A 233 -3.20 -12.94 13.04
C HIS A 233 -4.18 -12.79 11.89
N VAL A 234 -4.85 -13.87 11.53
CA VAL A 234 -6.06 -13.83 10.69
C VAL A 234 -7.26 -13.73 11.61
N VAL A 235 -8.02 -12.65 11.50
CA VAL A 235 -9.13 -12.32 12.40
C VAL A 235 -10.45 -12.32 11.62
N LYS A 236 -11.47 -12.97 12.17
CA LYS A 236 -12.85 -12.85 11.67
C LYS A 236 -13.69 -12.05 12.64
N THR A 237 -14.42 -11.09 12.09
CA THR A 237 -15.40 -10.31 12.86
C THR A 237 -16.78 -10.90 12.62
N SER A 238 -17.46 -11.32 13.69
CA SER A 238 -18.83 -11.82 13.61
C SER A 238 -19.82 -10.69 13.30
N PRO A 239 -21.07 -10.99 12.87
CA PRO A 239 -22.10 -9.96 12.66
C PRO A 239 -22.40 -9.11 13.92
N MET A 240 -22.08 -9.63 15.11
CA MET A 240 -22.22 -8.91 16.39
C MET A 240 -20.98 -8.09 16.77
N GLY A 241 -19.99 -7.98 15.87
CA GLY A 241 -18.75 -7.22 16.10
C GLY A 241 -17.68 -7.95 16.92
N ARG A 242 -17.89 -9.22 17.28
CA ARG A 242 -16.90 -10.00 18.03
C ARG A 242 -15.76 -10.44 17.11
N LYS A 243 -14.54 -10.00 17.40
CA LYS A 243 -13.31 -10.44 16.73
C LYS A 243 -12.85 -11.80 17.29
N THR A 244 -12.58 -12.76 16.41
CA THR A 244 -12.03 -14.07 16.74
C THR A 244 -10.79 -14.32 15.89
N ILE A 245 -9.68 -14.69 16.53
CA ILE A 245 -8.48 -15.14 15.84
C ILE A 245 -8.75 -16.53 15.26
N VAL A 246 -8.65 -16.65 13.94
CA VAL A 246 -8.83 -17.91 13.20
C VAL A 246 -7.53 -18.69 13.17
N THR A 247 -6.41 -18.00 12.93
CA THR A 247 -5.08 -18.61 12.88
C THR A 247 -3.99 -17.53 13.00
N THR A 248 -2.76 -17.97 13.26
CA THR A 248 -1.54 -17.16 13.22
C THR A 248 -0.67 -17.66 12.07
N LEU A 249 -0.17 -16.74 11.25
CA LEU A 249 0.65 -17.03 10.09
C LEU A 249 2.02 -16.36 10.24
N GLY A 250 3.06 -16.98 9.71
CA GLY A 250 4.44 -16.52 9.83
C GLY A 250 5.29 -16.79 8.60
N PRO A 251 6.63 -16.81 8.73
CA PRO A 251 7.52 -17.01 7.59
C PRO A 251 7.19 -18.26 6.77
N GLY A 252 6.98 -18.08 5.47
CA GLY A 252 6.67 -19.18 4.53
C GLY A 252 5.19 -19.51 4.38
N ASP A 253 4.31 -18.89 5.16
CA ASP A 253 2.87 -18.89 4.92
C ASP A 253 2.48 -18.02 3.72
N LEU A 254 1.24 -18.19 3.25
CA LEU A 254 0.62 -17.29 2.27
C LEU A 254 -0.62 -16.61 2.83
N LEU A 255 -0.86 -15.39 2.37
CA LEU A 255 -2.04 -14.61 2.71
C LEU A 255 -2.68 -14.11 1.43
N GLY A 256 -4.01 -14.20 1.32
CA GLY A 256 -4.73 -13.65 0.17
C GLY A 256 -4.80 -14.54 -1.07
N GLU A 257 -4.25 -15.75 -0.97
CA GLU A 257 -4.29 -16.75 -2.01
C GLU A 257 -5.72 -17.12 -2.40
N MET A 258 -6.66 -17.14 -1.45
CA MET A 258 -8.08 -17.41 -1.73
C MET A 258 -8.69 -16.33 -2.61
N SER A 259 -8.48 -15.05 -2.27
CA SER A 259 -8.98 -13.92 -3.06
C SER A 259 -8.39 -13.92 -4.47
N MET A 260 -7.11 -14.26 -4.59
CA MET A 260 -6.44 -14.41 -5.89
C MET A 260 -7.02 -15.56 -6.73
N LEU A 261 -7.17 -16.75 -6.15
CA LEU A 261 -7.58 -17.96 -6.88
C LEU A 261 -9.07 -17.98 -7.21
N LEU A 262 -9.92 -17.49 -6.29
CA LEU A 262 -11.37 -17.52 -6.43
C LEU A 262 -11.93 -16.23 -7.07
N GLY A 263 -11.13 -15.16 -7.14
CA GLY A 263 -11.60 -13.85 -7.60
C GLY A 263 -12.59 -13.17 -6.63
N GLU A 264 -12.65 -13.66 -5.39
CA GLU A 264 -13.54 -13.16 -4.34
C GLU A 264 -12.86 -12.09 -3.48
N GLY A 265 -13.65 -11.35 -2.69
CA GLY A 265 -13.14 -10.40 -1.71
C GLY A 265 -12.35 -11.09 -0.59
N ARG A 266 -11.69 -10.30 0.26
CA ARG A 266 -11.02 -10.84 1.46
C ARG A 266 -12.06 -11.41 2.42
N THR A 267 -11.75 -12.60 2.96
CA THR A 267 -12.65 -13.39 3.82
C THR A 267 -12.40 -13.16 5.31
N ALA A 268 -11.30 -12.51 5.65
CA ALA A 268 -10.86 -12.23 7.01
C ALA A 268 -9.89 -11.04 7.04
N ASP A 269 -9.87 -10.37 8.18
CA ASP A 269 -8.90 -9.36 8.54
C ASP A 269 -7.54 -10.02 8.79
N VAL A 270 -6.46 -9.27 8.59
CA VAL A 270 -5.11 -9.69 8.96
C VAL A 270 -4.42 -8.56 9.70
N VAL A 271 -3.86 -8.88 10.87
CA VAL A 271 -3.25 -7.90 11.77
C VAL A 271 -1.87 -8.39 12.18
N ALA A 272 -0.86 -7.53 12.13
CA ALA A 272 0.49 -7.86 12.54
C ALA A 272 0.56 -8.10 14.06
N LEU A 273 1.13 -9.24 14.45
CA LEU A 273 1.39 -9.60 15.84
C LEU A 273 2.77 -9.11 16.30
N SER A 274 3.73 -9.08 15.39
CA SER A 274 5.10 -8.62 15.64
C SER A 274 5.57 -7.72 14.51
N ASN A 275 6.72 -7.06 14.69
CA ASN A 275 7.42 -6.44 13.58
C ASN A 275 7.88 -7.52 12.59
N GLY A 276 7.94 -7.18 11.31
CA GLY A 276 8.32 -8.13 10.29
C GLY A 276 8.33 -7.57 8.88
N GLU A 277 8.42 -8.49 7.92
CA GLU A 277 8.38 -8.16 6.50
C GLU A 277 7.71 -9.25 5.68
N MET A 278 7.16 -8.87 4.53
CA MET A 278 6.53 -9.77 3.58
C MET A 278 6.83 -9.37 2.13
N ILE A 279 6.66 -10.32 1.22
CA ILE A 279 6.66 -10.07 -0.21
C ILE A 279 5.20 -9.97 -0.67
N ARG A 280 4.83 -8.85 -1.29
CA ARG A 280 3.54 -8.64 -1.97
C ARG A 280 3.69 -9.01 -3.44
N ILE A 281 2.86 -9.95 -3.88
CA ILE A 281 2.83 -10.46 -5.26
C ILE A 281 1.47 -10.13 -5.87
N ARG A 282 1.47 -9.48 -7.03
CA ARG A 282 0.23 -9.13 -7.73
C ARG A 282 -0.39 -10.39 -8.37
N PRO A 283 -1.71 -10.50 -8.49
CA PRO A 283 -2.37 -11.65 -9.11
C PRO A 283 -1.93 -11.84 -10.56
N GLN A 284 -1.77 -10.75 -11.32
CA GLN A 284 -1.31 -10.86 -12.69
C GLN A 284 0.11 -11.41 -12.77
N GLN A 285 0.97 -11.07 -11.80
CA GLN A 285 2.33 -11.62 -11.72
C GLN A 285 2.29 -13.10 -11.33
N PHE A 286 1.49 -13.46 -10.34
CA PHE A 286 1.35 -14.85 -9.90
C PHE A 286 0.77 -15.75 -11.00
N LEU A 287 -0.27 -15.28 -11.69
CA LEU A 287 -1.02 -16.06 -12.69
C LEU A 287 -0.35 -16.06 -14.07
N ALA A 288 0.21 -14.93 -14.51
CA ALA A 288 0.85 -14.85 -15.82
C ALA A 288 2.34 -15.22 -15.78
N ALA A 289 3.00 -15.04 -14.63
CA ALA A 289 4.41 -15.38 -14.34
C ALA A 289 5.33 -15.18 -15.55
N LYS A 290 5.28 -13.98 -16.15
CA LYS A 290 5.93 -13.72 -17.44
C LYS A 290 7.43 -13.96 -17.33
N GLY A 291 7.98 -14.71 -18.28
CA GLY A 291 9.40 -15.03 -18.30
C GLY A 291 9.80 -16.23 -17.44
N VAL A 292 8.86 -16.82 -16.70
CA VAL A 292 9.09 -18.05 -15.92
C VAL A 292 8.81 -19.28 -16.79
N ASP A 293 9.71 -20.26 -16.76
CA ASP A 293 9.53 -21.54 -17.45
C ASP A 293 8.26 -22.28 -16.97
N ALA A 294 7.57 -22.95 -17.88
CA ALA A 294 6.31 -23.62 -17.59
C ALA A 294 6.45 -24.73 -16.52
N ALA A 295 7.56 -25.46 -16.51
CA ALA A 295 7.81 -26.49 -15.50
C ALA A 295 8.07 -25.87 -14.12
N VAL A 296 8.74 -24.70 -14.08
CA VAL A 296 8.92 -23.94 -12.85
C VAL A 296 7.59 -23.41 -12.32
N LEU A 297 6.77 -22.80 -13.18
CA LEU A 297 5.45 -22.32 -12.78
C LEU A 297 4.56 -23.46 -12.28
N ALA A 298 4.61 -24.62 -12.93
CA ALA A 298 3.91 -25.82 -12.47
C ALA A 298 4.40 -26.28 -11.10
N ARG A 299 5.71 -26.21 -10.82
CA ARG A 299 6.27 -26.50 -9.48
C ARG A 299 5.75 -25.53 -8.42
N ILE A 300 5.75 -24.23 -8.70
CA ILE A 300 5.23 -23.19 -7.78
C ILE A 300 3.74 -23.41 -7.50
N ASN A 301 2.94 -23.68 -8.53
CA ASN A 301 1.51 -23.96 -8.37
C ASN A 301 1.24 -25.25 -7.59
N LEU A 302 2.04 -26.30 -7.79
CA LEU A 302 1.96 -27.52 -7.00
C LEU A 302 2.30 -27.27 -5.52
N ASN A 303 3.32 -26.43 -5.26
CA ASN A 303 3.67 -26.01 -3.91
C ASN A 303 2.55 -25.21 -3.24
N LEU A 304 1.91 -24.28 -3.97
CA LEU A 304 0.71 -23.56 -3.51
C LEU A 304 -0.43 -24.54 -3.17
N ALA A 305 -0.74 -25.49 -4.05
CA ALA A 305 -1.75 -26.51 -3.80
C ALA A 305 -1.43 -27.34 -2.55
N ALA A 306 -0.16 -27.70 -2.33
CA ALA A 306 0.28 -28.42 -1.12
C ALA A 306 0.17 -27.58 0.16
N ILE A 307 0.35 -26.25 0.08
CA ILE A 307 0.11 -25.34 1.21
C ILE A 307 -1.39 -25.33 1.55
N LEU A 308 -2.26 -25.14 0.55
CA LEU A 308 -3.71 -25.11 0.72
C LEU A 308 -4.26 -26.44 1.26
N ALA A 309 -3.79 -27.57 0.74
CA ALA A 309 -4.20 -28.89 1.21
C ALA A 309 -3.81 -29.13 2.68
N ARG A 310 -2.61 -28.69 3.09
CA ARG A 310 -2.18 -28.78 4.49
C ARG A 310 -3.03 -27.91 5.41
N ARG A 311 -3.35 -26.68 4.98
CA ARG A 311 -4.24 -25.78 5.72
C ARG A 311 -5.64 -26.36 5.87
N LEU A 312 -6.23 -26.86 4.78
CA LEU A 312 -7.54 -27.50 4.82
C LEU A 312 -7.55 -28.68 5.80
N LYS A 313 -6.55 -29.56 5.73
CA LYS A 313 -6.39 -30.68 6.67
C LYS A 313 -6.31 -30.20 8.13
N ALA A 314 -5.52 -29.16 8.41
CA ALA A 314 -5.40 -28.60 9.75
C ALA A 314 -6.74 -28.05 10.26
N THR A 315 -7.47 -27.31 9.43
CA THR A 315 -8.78 -26.75 9.79
C THR A 315 -9.83 -27.85 9.98
N THR A 316 -9.87 -28.88 9.13
CA THR A 316 -10.81 -30.00 9.26
C THR A 316 -10.59 -30.77 10.56
N ASN A 317 -9.34 -30.99 10.96
CA ASN A 317 -9.00 -31.66 12.22
C ASN A 317 -9.40 -30.88 13.48
N LEU A 318 -9.65 -29.56 13.38
CA LEU A 318 -10.11 -28.74 14.51
C LEU A 318 -11.63 -28.83 14.73
N VAL A 319 -12.38 -29.39 13.78
CA VAL A 319 -13.86 -29.50 13.81
C VAL A 319 -14.31 -30.95 14.05
N ALA A 320 -13.38 -31.92 14.02
CA ALA A 320 -13.61 -33.34 14.30
C ALA A 320 -13.31 -33.67 15.76
#